data_AF-A0AAD6EBW6-F1
#
_entry.id   AF-A0AAD6EBW6-F1
#
_cell.length_a   1.000
_cell.length_b   1.000
_cell.length_c   1.000
_cell.angle_alpha   90.00
_cell.angle_beta   90.00
_cell.angle_gamma   90.00
#
_symmetry.space_group_name_H-M   'P 1'
#
loop_
_entity.id
_entity.type
_entity.pdbx_description
1 polymer ?
#
loop_
_entity_poly.entity_id
_entity_poly.type
_entity_poly.pdbx_seq_one_letter_code
_entity_poly.pdbx_strand_id
1 'polypeptide(L)'
;MATLSFQCLCVASAARAWERIESMVDVSFDVVIAASAQTIQLSQQSQKCQLHSQNSAAEAYNTFIHIYGRLVPFLERAITTYATNLQSPSTTSTFQRAGQRNLTFPLDDQVLGSVGRDFSTHQSLQEQRSPAAVVCRPSKMTLGQYEMDEQQSQYLALDVICRTLRNLVIVLQEMGGGENAEIRQVDARLLAILVQARRLLENTSATLSILES
;
A
#
# COMPACT_ATOMS: atom_id res chain seq x y z
N MET A 1 -1.30 17.39 44.09
CA MET A 1 -1.08 17.70 42.67
C MET A 1 -1.10 16.37 41.91
N ALA A 2 -2.12 16.13 41.09
CA ALA A 2 -2.22 14.89 40.31
C ALA A 2 -1.27 14.99 39.11
N THR A 3 -0.24 14.16 39.07
CA THR A 3 0.62 14.00 37.89
C THR A 3 -0.20 13.29 36.82
N LEU A 4 -0.67 14.03 35.82
CA LEU A 4 -1.20 13.47 34.57
C LEU A 4 -0.08 12.70 33.89
N SER A 5 -0.04 11.38 34.06
CA SER A 5 0.86 10.51 33.32
C SER A 5 0.36 10.42 31.88
N PHE A 6 0.96 11.17 30.96
CA PHE A 6 0.70 10.99 29.54
C PHE A 6 1.31 9.66 29.09
N GLN A 7 0.46 8.69 28.76
CA GLN A 7 0.91 7.40 28.21
C GLN A 7 1.26 7.54 26.74
N CYS A 8 2.36 6.90 26.34
CA CYS A 8 2.74 6.78 24.94
C CYS A 8 1.70 5.94 24.17
N LEU A 9 1.20 6.46 23.05
CA LEU A 9 0.24 5.78 22.18
C LEU A 9 0.89 5.06 21.00
N CYS A 10 2.21 5.12 20.83
CA CYS A 10 2.90 4.62 19.64
C CYS A 10 2.72 3.11 19.48
N VAL A 11 2.81 2.33 20.57
CA VAL A 11 2.57 0.87 20.55
C VAL A 11 1.13 0.59 20.12
N ALA A 12 0.14 1.23 20.74
CA ALA A 12 -1.26 1.03 20.40
C ALA A 12 -1.59 1.45 18.96
N SER A 13 -0.93 2.49 18.43
CA SER A 13 -1.08 2.91 17.05
C SER A 13 -0.41 1.94 16.07
N ALA A 14 0.78 1.42 16.42
CA ALA A 14 1.47 0.41 15.63
C ALA A 14 0.67 -0.90 15.59
N ALA A 15 0.14 -1.36 16.73
CA ALA A 15 -0.70 -2.55 16.81
C ALA A 15 -1.96 -2.41 15.94
N ARG A 16 -2.67 -1.29 16.03
CA ARG A 16 -3.83 -1.00 15.16
C ARG A 16 -3.47 -0.91 13.67
N ALA A 17 -2.28 -0.44 13.34
CA ALA A 17 -1.80 -0.48 11.96
C ALA A 17 -1.51 -1.91 11.50
N TRP A 18 -0.89 -2.72 12.36
CA TRP A 18 -0.63 -4.13 12.10
C TRP A 18 -1.92 -4.93 11.89
N GLU A 19 -2.92 -4.81 12.75
CA GLU A 19 -4.22 -5.51 12.60
C GLU A 19 -4.87 -5.23 11.23
N ARG A 20 -4.83 -3.96 10.80
CA ARG A 20 -5.34 -3.57 9.48
C ARG A 20 -4.56 -4.24 8.36
N ILE A 21 -3.24 -4.32 8.45
CA ILE A 21 -2.36 -4.83 7.39
C ILE A 21 -2.29 -6.36 7.37
N GLU A 22 -2.36 -7.01 8.53
CA GLU A 22 -2.35 -8.46 8.68
C GLU A 22 -3.58 -9.11 8.04
N SER A 23 -4.73 -8.44 8.12
CA SER A 23 -5.98 -8.90 7.51
C SER A 23 -6.06 -8.69 5.99
N MET A 24 -5.08 -7.99 5.39
CA MET A 24 -5.07 -7.73 3.94
C MET A 24 -4.67 -8.98 3.17
N VAL A 25 -5.60 -9.43 2.30
CA VAL A 25 -5.46 -10.63 1.45
C VAL A 25 -5.61 -10.31 -0.04
N ASP A 26 -6.53 -9.42 -0.43
CA ASP A 26 -6.68 -8.89 -1.79
C ASP A 26 -6.64 -7.37 -1.67
N VAL A 27 -5.62 -6.72 -2.24
CA VAL A 27 -5.29 -5.33 -1.89
C VAL A 27 -5.19 -4.52 -3.17
N SER A 28 -6.04 -3.50 -3.31
CA SER A 28 -5.89 -2.56 -4.41
C SER A 28 -4.62 -1.73 -4.23
N PHE A 29 -4.10 -1.24 -5.34
CA PHE A 29 -2.94 -0.35 -5.37
C PHE A 29 -3.06 0.79 -4.35
N ASP A 30 -4.20 1.47 -4.34
CA ASP A 30 -4.45 2.64 -3.47
C ASP A 30 -4.35 2.29 -1.98
N VAL A 31 -4.84 1.10 -1.61
CA VAL A 31 -4.78 0.64 -0.21
C VAL A 31 -3.35 0.34 0.21
N VAL A 32 -2.54 -0.28 -0.67
CA VAL A 32 -1.12 -0.53 -0.39
C VAL A 32 -0.35 0.77 -0.22
N ILE A 33 -0.55 1.75 -1.11
CA ILE A 33 0.11 3.05 -1.04
C ILE A 33 -0.33 3.83 0.22
N ALA A 34 -1.63 3.88 0.49
CA ALA A 34 -2.15 4.56 1.67
C ALA A 34 -1.65 3.92 2.99
N ALA A 35 -1.64 2.59 3.07
CA ALA A 35 -1.12 1.87 4.23
C ALA A 35 0.38 2.12 4.43
N SER A 36 1.14 2.17 3.34
CA SER A 36 2.57 2.48 3.36
C SER A 36 2.85 3.89 3.86
N ALA A 37 2.15 4.90 3.31
CA ALA A 37 2.29 6.29 3.73
C ALA A 37 1.91 6.49 5.21
N GLN A 38 0.79 5.91 5.66
CA GLN A 38 0.37 5.98 7.06
C GLN A 38 1.40 5.33 8.00
N THR A 39 1.92 4.16 7.63
CA THR A 39 2.91 3.45 8.45
C THR A 39 4.22 4.22 8.55
N ILE A 40 4.71 4.78 7.44
CA ILE A 40 5.88 5.68 7.39
C ILE A 40 5.71 6.85 8.34
N GLN A 41 4.57 7.54 8.29
CA GLN A 41 4.32 8.68 9.16
C GLN A 41 4.29 8.25 10.64
N LEU A 42 3.60 7.16 10.96
CA LEU A 42 3.50 6.66 12.34
C LEU A 42 4.85 6.23 12.90
N SER A 43 5.69 5.56 12.11
CA SER A 43 7.01 5.13 12.56
C SER A 43 7.96 6.30 12.80
N GLN A 44 7.95 7.31 11.92
CA GLN A 44 8.71 8.54 12.11
C GLN A 44 8.26 9.33 13.35
N GLN A 45 6.95 9.43 13.57
CA GLN A 45 6.39 10.04 14.79
C GLN A 45 6.81 9.27 16.05
N SER A 46 6.78 7.94 15.99
CA SER A 46 7.19 7.08 17.10
C SER A 46 8.68 7.25 17.44
N GLN A 47 9.56 7.40 16.45
CA GLN A 47 10.97 7.68 16.68
C GLN A 47 11.23 9.03 17.38
N LYS A 48 10.34 10.01 17.19
CA LYS A 48 10.43 11.35 17.81
C LYS A 48 9.65 11.46 19.13
N CYS A 49 9.05 10.37 19.60
CA CYS A 49 8.18 10.40 20.78
C CYS A 49 9.00 10.48 22.07
N GLN A 50 8.89 11.59 22.79
CA GLN A 50 9.57 11.82 24.07
C GLN A 50 8.99 11.00 25.23
N LEU A 51 7.80 10.43 25.06
CA LEU A 51 7.11 9.62 26.08
C LEU A 51 7.47 8.13 26.01
N HIS A 52 8.37 7.73 25.10
CA HIS A 52 8.82 6.35 24.99
C HIS A 52 9.60 5.91 26.24
N SER A 53 9.10 4.88 26.91
CA SER A 53 9.98 4.00 27.69
C SER A 53 10.81 3.12 26.75
N GLN A 54 11.94 2.59 27.21
CA GLN A 54 12.75 1.65 26.44
C GLN A 54 11.93 0.44 25.94
N ASN A 55 11.08 -0.12 26.80
CA ASN A 55 10.23 -1.27 26.45
C ASN A 55 9.20 -0.92 25.37
N SER A 56 8.47 0.19 25.54
CA SER A 56 7.50 0.64 24.53
C SER A 56 8.15 1.00 23.19
N ALA A 57 9.39 1.52 23.22
CA ALA A 57 10.13 1.82 22.00
C ALA A 57 10.51 0.55 21.24
N ALA A 58 10.97 -0.48 21.95
CA ALA A 58 11.32 -1.77 21.37
C ALA A 58 10.08 -2.50 20.81
N GLU A 59 8.95 -2.45 21.51
CA GLU A 59 7.70 -3.07 21.07
C GLU A 59 7.12 -2.39 19.82
N ALA A 60 7.08 -1.06 19.81
CA ALA A 60 6.67 -0.30 18.61
C ALA A 60 7.60 -0.60 17.43
N TYR A 61 8.92 -0.59 17.66
CA TYR A 61 9.92 -0.93 16.65
C TYR A 61 9.71 -2.33 16.06
N ASN A 62 9.52 -3.36 16.89
CA ASN A 62 9.24 -4.72 16.44
C ASN A 62 7.96 -4.79 15.61
N THR A 63 6.91 -4.09 16.04
CA THR A 63 5.64 -4.04 15.32
C THR A 63 5.82 -3.39 13.93
N PHE A 64 6.57 -2.29 13.84
CA PHE A 64 6.87 -1.67 12.54
C PHE A 64 7.68 -2.58 11.62
N ILE A 65 8.64 -3.35 12.15
CA ILE A 65 9.36 -4.36 11.34
C ILE A 65 8.39 -5.39 10.75
N HIS A 66 7.44 -5.89 11.54
CA HIS A 66 6.42 -6.82 11.05
C HIS A 66 5.56 -6.19 9.95
N ILE A 67 5.13 -4.95 10.15
CA ILE A 67 4.36 -4.21 9.15
C ILE A 67 5.15 -4.07 7.85
N TYR A 68 6.40 -3.59 7.90
CA TYR A 68 7.21 -3.39 6.70
C TYR A 68 7.57 -4.70 6.00
N GLY A 69 7.80 -5.77 6.75
CA GLY A 69 7.99 -7.11 6.21
C GLY A 69 6.79 -7.62 5.41
N ARG A 70 5.60 -7.04 5.61
CA ARG A 70 4.39 -7.37 4.85
C ARG A 70 4.10 -6.38 3.72
N LEU A 71 4.35 -5.09 3.93
CA LEU A 71 4.13 -4.05 2.93
C LEU A 71 5.10 -4.14 1.74
N VAL A 72 6.37 -4.47 1.98
CA VAL A 72 7.36 -4.58 0.90
C VAL A 72 6.97 -5.66 -0.14
N PRO A 73 6.56 -6.88 0.26
CA PRO A 73 5.97 -7.85 -0.66
C PRO A 73 4.71 -7.35 -1.39
N PHE A 74 3.86 -6.52 -0.77
CA PHE A 74 2.70 -5.94 -1.46
C PHE A 74 3.12 -4.97 -2.55
N LEU A 75 4.11 -4.13 -2.28
CA LEU A 75 4.69 -3.22 -3.27
C LEU A 75 5.34 -3.98 -4.43
N GLU A 76 6.05 -5.08 -4.16
CA GLU A 76 6.61 -5.96 -5.18
C GLU A 76 5.54 -6.54 -6.13
N ARG A 77 4.41 -6.97 -5.57
CA ARG A 77 3.27 -7.44 -6.37
C ARG A 77 2.61 -6.32 -7.17
N ALA A 78 2.52 -5.13 -6.59
CA ALA A 78 2.04 -3.95 -7.31
C ALA A 78 2.95 -3.61 -8.50
N ILE A 79 4.28 -3.61 -8.30
CA ILE A 79 5.26 -3.43 -9.39
C ILE A 79 5.03 -4.47 -10.47
N THR A 80 4.95 -5.75 -10.10
CA THR A 80 4.73 -6.83 -11.06
C THR A 80 3.47 -6.58 -11.88
N THR A 81 2.36 -6.18 -11.25
CA THR A 81 1.08 -5.91 -11.91
C THR A 81 1.18 -4.80 -12.95
N TYR A 82 1.87 -3.70 -12.63
CA TYR A 82 2.00 -2.55 -13.53
C TYR A 82 3.16 -2.69 -14.53
N ALA A 83 4.14 -3.56 -14.27
CA ALA A 83 5.25 -3.85 -15.17
C ALA A 83 4.94 -4.95 -16.20
N THR A 84 4.10 -5.96 -15.87
CA THR A 84 3.77 -7.04 -16.82
C THR A 84 2.96 -6.58 -18.03
N ASN A 85 2.22 -5.48 -17.91
CA ASN A 85 1.49 -4.92 -19.05
C ASN A 85 2.40 -4.25 -20.10
N LEU A 86 3.71 -4.14 -19.84
CA LEU A 86 4.71 -3.68 -20.81
C LEU A 86 5.02 -4.70 -21.91
N GLN A 87 4.64 -5.98 -21.73
CA GLN A 87 4.98 -7.06 -22.67
C GLN A 87 3.85 -7.48 -23.62
N SER A 88 2.68 -6.84 -23.59
CA SER A 88 1.59 -7.18 -24.51
C SER A 88 1.56 -6.20 -25.70
N PRO A 89 1.94 -6.61 -26.92
CA PRO A 89 1.63 -5.82 -28.11
C PRO A 89 0.12 -5.91 -28.40
N SER A 90 -0.56 -4.78 -28.22
CA SER A 90 -1.78 -4.35 -28.92
C SER A 90 -3.03 -5.25 -28.86
N THR A 91 -4.11 -4.73 -28.27
CA THR A 91 -5.39 -4.68 -29.02
C THR A 91 -6.09 -3.36 -28.78
N THR A 92 -6.45 -2.74 -29.89
CA THR A 92 -7.12 -1.46 -30.09
C THR A 92 -8.36 -1.33 -29.21
N SER A 93 -8.31 -0.55 -28.13
CA SER A 93 -9.52 -0.07 -27.45
C SER A 93 -9.96 1.23 -28.09
N THR A 94 -10.93 1.11 -29.00
CA THR A 94 -11.63 2.21 -29.64
C THR A 94 -12.23 3.16 -28.59
N PHE A 95 -11.96 4.46 -28.74
CA PHE A 95 -12.56 5.54 -27.97
C PHE A 95 -14.08 5.38 -27.83
N GLN A 96 -14.59 5.19 -26.61
CA GLN A 96 -15.94 5.59 -26.25
C GLN A 96 -15.89 6.96 -25.59
N ARG A 97 -16.25 7.97 -26.38
CA ARG A 97 -16.58 9.31 -25.92
C ARG A 97 -17.65 9.19 -24.83
N ALA A 98 -17.38 9.70 -23.63
CA ALA A 98 -18.41 9.94 -22.62
C ALA A 98 -19.39 10.99 -23.18
N GLY A 99 -20.37 10.52 -23.95
CA GLY A 99 -21.45 11.32 -24.48
C GLY A 99 -22.36 11.77 -23.35
N GLN A 100 -22.51 13.08 -23.24
CA GLN A 100 -23.55 13.81 -22.53
C GLN A 100 -24.79 12.96 -22.20
N ARG A 101 -25.16 12.87 -20.92
CA ARG A 101 -26.56 12.77 -20.54
C ARG A 101 -26.92 13.89 -19.60
N ASN A 102 -27.93 14.61 -20.06
CA ASN A 102 -28.47 15.85 -19.54
C ASN A 102 -28.92 15.73 -18.09
N LEU A 103 -28.66 16.79 -17.33
CA LEU A 103 -29.39 17.12 -16.12
C LEU A 103 -30.88 17.27 -16.48
N THR A 104 -31.72 16.43 -15.89
CA THR A 104 -33.15 16.71 -15.75
C THR A 104 -33.64 15.97 -14.51
N PHE A 105 -33.79 16.71 -13.42
CA PHE A 105 -34.67 16.32 -12.31
C PHE A 105 -36.13 16.41 -12.79
N PRO A 106 -37.03 15.55 -12.30
CA PRO A 106 -37.87 16.02 -11.19
C PRO A 106 -38.19 14.95 -10.12
N LEU A 107 -38.84 15.46 -9.07
CA LEU A 107 -39.21 14.92 -7.76
C LEU A 107 -40.13 13.67 -7.74
N ASP A 108 -40.11 13.06 -6.54
CA ASP A 108 -41.21 12.44 -5.77
C ASP A 108 -41.48 10.91 -5.83
N ASP A 109 -41.07 10.30 -4.71
CA ASP A 109 -41.88 9.58 -3.71
C ASP A 109 -42.22 8.08 -3.85
N GLN A 110 -41.71 7.33 -2.86
CA GLN A 110 -42.17 6.09 -2.19
C GLN A 110 -42.57 4.85 -3.01
N VAL A 111 -41.72 3.80 -3.05
CA VAL A 111 -41.54 2.70 -2.07
C VAL A 111 -42.71 1.71 -2.02
N LEU A 112 -42.56 0.55 -2.69
CA LEU A 112 -43.06 -0.76 -2.21
C LEU A 112 -42.48 -1.93 -3.05
N GLY A 113 -41.80 -2.87 -2.37
CA GLY A 113 -41.93 -4.31 -2.67
C GLY A 113 -41.04 -4.98 -3.75
N SER A 114 -40.15 -5.85 -3.26
CA SER A 114 -40.02 -7.26 -3.69
C SER A 114 -39.20 -7.66 -4.94
N VAL A 115 -38.07 -8.33 -4.63
CA VAL A 115 -37.55 -9.61 -5.19
C VAL A 115 -37.05 -9.66 -6.64
N GLY A 116 -35.80 -10.11 -6.77
CA GLY A 116 -35.25 -10.71 -7.99
C GLY A 116 -33.82 -11.20 -7.78
N ARG A 117 -33.67 -12.45 -7.32
CA ARG A 117 -32.42 -13.22 -7.46
C ARG A 117 -32.08 -13.31 -8.95
N ASP A 118 -30.79 -13.31 -9.28
CA ASP A 118 -30.16 -14.29 -10.17
C ASP A 118 -28.68 -13.92 -10.42
N PHE A 119 -27.76 -14.61 -9.75
CA PHE A 119 -26.39 -14.80 -10.25
C PHE A 119 -26.02 -16.26 -10.04
N SER A 120 -26.33 -17.07 -11.07
CA SER A 120 -25.91 -18.46 -11.18
C SER A 120 -24.43 -18.55 -11.57
N THR A 121 -23.66 -19.08 -10.63
CA THR A 121 -22.64 -20.15 -10.79
C THR A 121 -21.89 -20.28 -12.12
N HIS A 122 -20.57 -20.07 -12.04
CA HIS A 122 -19.59 -21.03 -12.55
C HIS A 122 -18.64 -21.44 -11.42
N GLN A 123 -18.66 -22.73 -11.12
CA GLN A 123 -17.88 -23.42 -10.08
C GLN A 123 -16.87 -24.31 -10.79
N SER A 124 -15.56 -24.17 -10.50
CA SER A 124 -14.44 -25.06 -10.89
C SER A 124 -13.14 -24.25 -10.71
N LEU A 125 -12.18 -24.50 -9.83
CA LEU A 125 -11.75 -25.70 -9.11
C LEU A 125 -11.30 -25.30 -7.70
N GLN A 126 -11.65 -26.12 -6.74
CA GLN A 126 -11.08 -26.14 -5.40
C GLN A 126 -9.76 -26.90 -5.49
N GLU A 127 -8.63 -26.21 -5.63
CA GLU A 127 -7.31 -26.81 -5.48
C GLU A 127 -6.40 -25.93 -4.63
N GLN A 128 -6.09 -26.49 -3.46
CA GLN A 128 -5.07 -26.09 -2.51
C GLN A 128 -5.20 -24.70 -1.87
N ARG A 129 -5.44 -24.72 -0.55
CA ARG A 129 -5.08 -23.64 0.38
C ARG A 129 -3.55 -23.46 0.36
N SER A 130 -3.06 -22.84 -0.69
CA SER A 130 -1.81 -22.08 -0.70
C SER A 130 -2.04 -20.82 0.14
N PRO A 131 -1.02 -20.30 0.85
CA PRO A 131 -1.18 -19.05 1.58
C PRO A 131 -1.73 -18.02 0.61
N ALA A 132 -2.90 -17.46 0.93
CA ALA A 132 -3.73 -16.71 0.00
C ALA A 132 -2.86 -15.81 -0.88
N ALA A 133 -2.82 -16.11 -2.18
CA ALA A 133 -1.98 -15.40 -3.12
C ALA A 133 -2.49 -13.98 -3.20
N VAL A 134 -1.83 -13.06 -2.48
CA VAL A 134 -2.14 -11.64 -2.52
C VAL A 134 -2.12 -11.13 -3.95
N VAL A 135 -3.26 -10.68 -4.46
CA VAL A 135 -3.35 -10.09 -5.79
C VAL A 135 -3.36 -8.58 -5.60
N CYS A 136 -2.51 -7.86 -6.34
CA CYS A 136 -2.65 -6.42 -6.48
C CYS A 136 -3.49 -6.17 -7.74
N ARG A 137 -4.67 -5.60 -7.59
CA ARG A 137 -5.49 -5.24 -8.75
C ARG A 137 -5.06 -3.87 -9.28
N PRO A 138 -5.00 -3.66 -10.60
CA PRO A 138 -4.79 -2.33 -11.15
C PRO A 138 -5.95 -1.42 -10.72
N SER A 139 -5.63 -0.30 -10.09
CA SER A 139 -6.59 0.78 -9.85
C SER A 139 -6.66 1.70 -11.06
N LYS A 140 -7.87 2.16 -11.41
CA LYS A 140 -8.06 3.26 -12.38
C LYS A 140 -7.42 4.53 -11.85
N MET A 141 -6.50 5.13 -12.60
CA MET A 141 -5.83 6.36 -12.20
C MET A 141 -6.54 7.58 -12.78
N THR A 142 -6.83 8.55 -11.91
CA THR A 142 -7.48 9.80 -12.29
C THR A 142 -6.71 11.00 -11.76
N LEU A 143 -6.52 12.01 -12.59
CA LEU A 143 -5.98 13.30 -12.18
C LEU A 143 -7.12 14.33 -12.15
N GLY A 144 -7.78 14.46 -11.00
CA GLY A 144 -8.99 15.27 -10.87
C GLY A 144 -10.15 14.68 -11.66
N GLN A 145 -10.59 15.36 -12.72
CA GLN A 145 -11.68 14.91 -13.60
C GLN A 145 -11.18 14.10 -14.82
N TYR A 146 -9.87 13.97 -15.00
CA TYR A 146 -9.28 13.30 -16.16
C TYR A 146 -8.96 11.83 -15.84
N GLU A 147 -9.50 10.90 -16.62
CA GLU A 147 -9.12 9.49 -16.58
C GLU A 147 -7.87 9.29 -17.45
N MET A 148 -6.81 8.75 -16.86
CA MET A 148 -5.57 8.48 -17.58
C MET A 148 -5.73 7.29 -18.51
N ASP A 149 -5.02 7.31 -19.65
CA ASP A 149 -4.89 6.11 -20.46
C ASP A 149 -4.08 5.04 -19.73
N GLU A 150 -4.03 3.83 -20.30
CA GLU A 150 -3.38 2.69 -19.65
C GLU A 150 -1.87 2.92 -19.43
N GLN A 151 -1.19 3.53 -20.39
CA GLN A 151 0.25 3.78 -20.33
C GLN A 151 0.59 4.88 -19.31
N GLN A 152 -0.20 5.96 -19.28
CA GLN A 152 -0.12 7.03 -18.28
C GLN A 152 -0.40 6.50 -16.86
N SER A 153 -1.40 5.63 -16.72
CA SER A 153 -1.73 4.99 -15.44
C SER A 153 -0.60 4.09 -14.95
N GLN A 154 0.02 3.31 -15.84
CA GLN A 154 1.19 2.49 -15.50
C GLN A 154 2.38 3.35 -15.06
N TYR A 155 2.71 4.38 -15.83
CA TYR A 155 3.81 5.28 -15.52
C TYR A 155 3.62 5.95 -14.15
N LEU A 156 2.42 6.52 -13.92
CA LEU A 156 2.10 7.16 -12.65
C LEU A 156 2.13 6.17 -11.48
N ALA A 157 1.60 4.95 -11.66
CA ALA A 157 1.65 3.93 -10.62
C ALA A 157 3.09 3.57 -10.25
N LEU A 158 3.96 3.32 -11.23
CA LEU A 158 5.37 3.00 -11.01
C LEU A 158 6.13 4.16 -10.36
N ASP A 159 5.86 5.42 -10.74
CA ASP A 159 6.44 6.60 -10.09
C ASP A 159 6.00 6.72 -8.63
N VAL A 160 4.72 6.54 -8.34
CA VAL A 160 4.18 6.53 -6.97
C VAL A 160 4.80 5.41 -6.14
N ILE A 161 4.99 4.21 -6.72
CA ILE A 161 5.68 3.10 -6.04
C ILE A 161 7.14 3.46 -5.77
N CYS A 162 7.86 4.00 -6.74
CA CYS A 162 9.24 4.44 -6.57
C CYS A 162 9.39 5.46 -5.44
N ARG A 163 8.54 6.49 -5.40
CA ARG A 163 8.52 7.48 -4.31
C ARG A 163 8.24 6.82 -2.96
N THR A 164 7.28 5.89 -2.92
CA THR A 164 6.94 5.14 -1.70
C THR A 164 8.12 4.30 -1.20
N LEU A 165 8.80 3.59 -2.10
CA LEU A 165 9.98 2.79 -1.79
C LEU A 165 11.16 3.65 -1.32
N ARG A 166 11.40 4.81 -1.94
CA ARG A 166 12.42 5.77 -1.46
C ARG A 166 12.17 6.19 -0.02
N ASN A 167 10.94 6.59 0.29
CA ASN A 167 10.56 7.01 1.64
C ASN A 167 10.68 5.86 2.63
N LEU A 168 10.30 4.64 2.23
CA LEU A 168 10.43 3.44 3.05
C LEU A 168 11.91 3.12 3.34
N VAL A 169 12.79 3.19 2.33
CA VAL A 169 14.24 3.00 2.51
C VAL A 169 14.81 4.01 3.51
N ILE A 170 14.46 5.30 3.39
CA ILE A 170 14.91 6.35 4.32
C ILE A 170 14.49 6.00 5.76
N VAL A 171 13.21 5.67 5.97
CA VAL A 171 12.69 5.35 7.30
C VAL A 171 13.33 4.10 7.90
N LEU A 172 13.54 3.04 7.10
CA LEU A 172 14.21 1.83 7.58
C LEU A 172 15.67 2.10 7.97
N GLN A 173 16.36 2.99 7.26
CA GLN A 173 17.70 3.44 7.63
C GLN A 173 17.70 4.23 8.94
N GLU A 174 16.74 5.16 9.11
CA GLU A 174 16.57 5.91 10.36
C GLU A 174 16.29 4.96 11.54
N MET A 175 15.45 3.94 11.32
CA MET A 175 15.17 2.91 12.31
C MET A 175 16.40 2.10 12.74
N GLY A 176 17.35 1.88 11.82
CA GLY A 176 18.58 1.13 12.05
C GLY A 176 19.78 1.97 12.52
N GLY A 177 19.79 3.29 12.26
CA GLY A 177 20.95 4.17 12.46
C GLY A 177 20.77 5.34 13.43
N GLY A 178 19.59 5.53 14.03
CA GLY A 178 19.37 6.63 14.98
C GLY A 178 20.19 6.50 16.28
N GLU A 179 20.24 7.57 17.09
CA GLU A 179 21.00 7.68 18.36
C GLU A 179 20.70 6.58 19.41
N ASN A 180 19.68 5.74 19.17
CA ASN A 180 19.36 4.54 19.95
C ASN A 180 19.93 3.24 19.34
N ALA A 181 20.90 3.33 18.43
CA ALA A 181 21.54 2.18 17.77
C ALA A 181 22.19 1.21 18.78
N GLU A 182 22.66 1.72 19.92
CA GLU A 182 23.19 0.88 21.00
C GLU A 182 22.14 -0.04 21.66
N ILE A 183 20.86 0.36 21.62
CA ILE A 183 19.73 -0.45 22.14
C ILE A 183 19.26 -1.47 21.09
N ARG A 184 19.58 -1.25 19.82
CA ARG A 184 19.08 -2.04 18.69
C ARG A 184 20.27 -2.74 18.03
N GLN A 185 20.65 -3.90 18.58
CA GLN A 185 21.47 -4.86 17.82
C GLN A 185 20.93 -4.93 16.38
N VAL A 186 21.83 -4.86 15.40
CA VAL A 186 21.49 -4.82 13.98
C VAL A 186 20.51 -5.95 13.67
N ASP A 187 19.22 -5.61 13.58
CA ASP A 187 18.15 -6.59 13.42
C ASP A 187 18.23 -7.14 12.00
N ALA A 188 18.59 -8.41 11.86
CA ALA A 188 18.71 -9.07 10.57
C ALA A 188 17.42 -8.96 9.73
N ARG A 189 16.24 -8.86 10.37
CA ARG A 189 14.96 -8.65 9.69
C ARG A 189 14.89 -7.26 9.09
N LEU A 190 15.29 -6.24 9.83
CA LEU A 190 15.34 -4.86 9.33
C LEU A 190 16.26 -4.76 8.11
N LEU A 191 17.45 -5.36 8.20
CA LEU A 191 18.39 -5.40 7.08
C LEU A 191 17.81 -6.12 5.87
N ALA A 192 17.18 -7.28 6.06
CA ALA A 192 16.57 -8.03 4.95
C ALA A 192 15.49 -7.20 4.23
N ILE A 193 14.61 -6.54 5.00
CA ILE A 193 13.56 -5.68 4.46
C ILE A 193 14.19 -4.48 3.71
N LEU A 194 15.21 -3.84 4.28
CA LEU A 194 15.91 -2.71 3.66
C LEU A 194 16.56 -3.11 2.33
N VAL A 195 17.24 -4.25 2.29
CA VAL A 195 17.87 -4.78 1.07
C VAL A 195 16.81 -5.08 0.01
N GLN A 196 15.69 -5.71 0.40
CA GLN A 196 14.59 -5.98 -0.54
C GLN A 196 13.99 -4.68 -1.09
N ALA A 197 13.70 -3.71 -0.22
CA ALA A 197 13.14 -2.42 -0.63
C ALA A 197 14.08 -1.65 -1.58
N ARG A 198 15.39 -1.64 -1.32
CA ARG A 198 16.39 -1.03 -2.21
C ARG A 198 16.44 -1.72 -3.57
N ARG A 199 16.47 -3.05 -3.59
CA ARG A 199 16.47 -3.81 -4.84
C ARG A 199 15.21 -3.51 -5.67
N LEU A 200 14.04 -3.46 -5.04
CA LEU A 200 12.80 -3.10 -5.73
C LEU A 200 12.87 -1.67 -6.26
N LEU A 201 13.42 -0.72 -5.50
CA LEU A 201 13.56 0.66 -5.92
C LEU A 201 14.47 0.79 -7.14
N GLU A 202 15.63 0.13 -7.13
CA GLU A 202 16.58 0.15 -8.25
C GLU A 202 15.95 -0.44 -9.52
N ASN A 203 15.31 -1.60 -9.41
CA ASN A 203 14.64 -2.26 -10.54
C ASN A 203 13.49 -1.42 -11.11
N THR A 204 12.66 -0.84 -10.23
CA THR A 204 11.51 -0.03 -10.65
C THR A 204 11.96 1.30 -11.24
N SER A 205 13.00 1.92 -10.69
CA SER A 205 13.58 3.15 -11.25
C SER A 205 14.18 2.90 -12.63
N ALA A 206 14.90 1.78 -12.82
CA ALA A 206 15.41 1.40 -14.13
C ALA A 206 14.28 1.18 -15.15
N THR A 207 13.18 0.56 -14.72
CA THR A 207 11.98 0.36 -15.56
C THR A 207 11.37 1.70 -15.97
N LEU A 208 11.25 2.67 -15.06
CA LEU A 208 10.76 4.01 -15.36
C LEU A 208 11.66 4.76 -16.36
N SER A 209 12.98 4.70 -16.19
CA SER A 209 13.92 5.38 -17.10
C SER A 209 13.84 4.86 -18.55
N ILE A 210 13.51 3.57 -18.73
CA ILE A 210 13.25 3.00 -20.05
C ILE A 210 11.96 3.57 -20.66
N LEU A 211 10.96 3.89 -19.85
CA LEU A 211 9.68 4.45 -20.32
C LEU A 211 9.76 5.95 -20.66
N GLU A 212 10.72 6.67 -20.09
CA GLU A 212 10.98 8.09 -20.38
C GLU A 212 11.83 8.30 -21.65
N SER A 213 12.49 7.25 -22.16
CA SER A 213 13.40 7.28 -23.31
C SER A 213 12.69 7.05 -24.64
#